data_AF-A9NRY5-F1
#
_entry.id   AF-A9NRY5-F1
#
_cell.length_a   1.000
_cell.length_b   1.000
_cell.length_c   1.000
_cell.angle_alpha   90.00
_cell.angle_beta   90.00
_cell.angle_gamma   90.00
#
_symmetry.space_group_name_H-M   'P 1'
#
loop_
_entity.id
_entity.type
_entity.pdbx_description
1 polymer ?
#
loop_
_entity_poly.entity_id
_entity_poly.type
_entity_poly.pdbx_seq_one_letter_code
_entity_poly.pdbx_strand_id
1 'polypeptide(L)'
;MCVGGFQARSGASSPRSLRGFVWRSSVAPLGGPRGDRGTVAHSLRRFQSMHSDGRQLWGNLVHEVGLRAQATPPDLLHPVCVRGGISIHPGYVRSERSQSEKEHPPDSALLTLDMVDKFLKLSAPEGISTRDHPITNPMGPDAPPLKDLKFPRMLVAIADRDLIRDTELEYYEAMKSAGHDVEVFRSENVGHSFYLNEIAIKYDPNTAKETSRLLQAADRFIQSCF
;
A
#
# COMPACT_ATOMS: atom_id res chain seq x y z
N MET A 1 -30.06 -34.95 -28.82
CA MET A 1 -30.66 -36.01 -27.96
C MET A 1 -29.47 -36.74 -27.35
N CYS A 2 -29.13 -36.62 -26.07
CA CYS A 2 -29.96 -36.85 -24.89
C CYS A 2 -29.99 -35.68 -23.90
N VAL A 3 -31.13 -35.60 -23.25
CA VAL A 3 -31.51 -34.76 -22.12
C VAL A 3 -31.34 -35.61 -20.87
N GLY A 4 -30.91 -35.02 -19.75
CA GLY A 4 -30.84 -35.69 -18.45
C GLY A 4 -30.53 -34.68 -17.35
N GLY A 5 -31.54 -33.89 -16.98
CA GLY A 5 -31.46 -32.96 -15.85
C GLY A 5 -31.97 -33.59 -14.55
N PHE A 6 -31.47 -33.09 -13.42
CA PHE A 6 -32.28 -32.92 -12.21
C PHE A 6 -31.80 -31.69 -11.41
N GLN A 7 -32.73 -30.74 -11.25
CA GLN A 7 -32.77 -29.58 -10.34
C GLN A 7 -33.09 -30.06 -8.89
N ALA A 8 -32.98 -29.33 -7.79
CA ALA A 8 -32.52 -28.00 -7.40
C ALA A 8 -32.61 -27.89 -5.86
N ARG A 9 -32.15 -26.72 -5.35
CA ARG A 9 -32.38 -26.04 -4.05
C ARG A 9 -31.17 -26.15 -3.12
N SER A 10 -30.65 -25.07 -2.53
CA SER A 10 -31.10 -23.67 -2.43
C SER A 10 -29.95 -22.82 -1.85
N GLY A 11 -29.74 -21.61 -2.37
CA GLY A 11 -28.96 -20.58 -1.67
C GLY A 11 -28.21 -19.60 -2.58
N ALA A 12 -28.83 -18.45 -2.85
CA ALA A 12 -28.23 -17.13 -3.09
C ALA A 12 -26.96 -17.04 -3.98
N SER A 13 -27.09 -16.74 -5.28
CA SER A 13 -27.01 -15.39 -5.87
C SER A 13 -25.61 -14.84 -6.19
N SER A 14 -25.21 -15.07 -7.45
CA SER A 14 -24.40 -14.22 -8.36
C SER A 14 -22.89 -13.95 -8.09
N PRO A 15 -22.06 -13.94 -9.16
CA PRO A 15 -20.63 -13.65 -9.09
C PRO A 15 -20.39 -12.14 -9.29
N ARG A 16 -20.17 -11.37 -8.23
CA ARG A 16 -19.75 -9.97 -8.35
C ARG A 16 -18.85 -9.53 -7.19
N SER A 17 -17.84 -8.74 -7.56
CA SER A 17 -17.07 -7.79 -6.72
C SER A 17 -15.66 -8.21 -6.24
N LEU A 18 -14.73 -8.37 -7.18
CA LEU A 18 -13.36 -7.89 -6.97
C LEU A 18 -13.31 -6.41 -7.36
N ARG A 19 -13.63 -5.50 -6.45
CA ARG A 19 -13.43 -4.05 -6.63
C ARG A 19 -13.02 -3.38 -5.32
N GLY A 20 -11.71 -3.32 -5.10
CA GLY A 20 -11.09 -2.56 -4.01
C GLY A 20 -9.58 -2.47 -4.19
N PHE A 21 -9.11 -1.56 -5.03
CA PHE A 21 -7.71 -1.15 -5.11
C PHE A 21 -7.70 0.36 -5.35
N VAL A 22 -6.81 1.11 -4.67
CA VAL A 22 -6.44 2.45 -5.15
C VAL A 22 -5.45 2.24 -6.28
N TRP A 23 -6.05 1.96 -7.41
CA TRP A 23 -5.42 1.87 -8.70
C TRP A 23 -6.13 2.92 -9.55
N ARG A 24 -5.42 3.95 -10.02
CA ARG A 24 -5.94 4.65 -11.19
C ARG A 24 -5.66 3.74 -12.37
N SER A 25 -6.53 2.75 -12.60
CA SER A 25 -6.68 2.20 -13.95
C SER A 25 -7.18 3.37 -14.75
N SER A 26 -6.27 4.07 -15.41
CA SER A 26 -6.61 4.74 -16.64
C SER A 26 -7.01 3.63 -17.62
N VAL A 27 -8.25 3.14 -17.49
CA VAL A 27 -8.96 2.60 -18.64
C VAL A 27 -9.23 3.86 -19.46
N ALA A 28 -8.28 4.23 -20.30
CA ALA A 28 -8.61 5.04 -21.45
C ALA A 28 -9.19 4.05 -22.45
N PRO A 29 -10.53 3.95 -22.62
CA PRO A 29 -11.03 3.30 -23.82
C PRO A 29 -10.43 4.07 -25.00
N LEU A 30 -9.83 3.35 -25.95
CA LEU A 30 -9.57 3.89 -27.27
C LEU A 30 -10.94 4.22 -27.89
N GLY A 31 -11.43 5.44 -27.66
CA GLY A 31 -12.68 5.98 -28.17
C GLY A 31 -13.88 5.89 -27.21
N GLY A 32 -14.11 6.94 -26.41
CA GLY A 32 -15.35 7.14 -25.65
C GLY A 32 -15.35 8.47 -24.87
N PRO A 33 -16.50 9.14 -24.67
CA PRO A 33 -16.55 10.51 -24.18
C PRO A 33 -16.06 10.63 -22.73
N ARG A 34 -15.34 11.72 -22.46
CA ARG A 34 -14.73 12.09 -21.17
C ARG A 34 -15.76 12.04 -20.05
N GLY A 35 -15.70 11.03 -19.18
CA GLY A 35 -16.65 10.84 -18.09
C GLY A 35 -15.99 10.26 -16.84
N ASP A 36 -16.04 11.05 -15.77
CA ASP A 36 -15.76 10.76 -14.36
C ASP A 36 -14.29 10.66 -13.89
N ARG A 37 -13.74 11.83 -13.51
CA ARG A 37 -12.45 11.94 -12.81
C ARG A 37 -12.68 11.69 -11.31
N GLY A 38 -12.59 10.43 -10.88
CA GLY A 38 -12.54 10.10 -9.46
C GLY A 38 -11.37 10.83 -8.78
N THR A 39 -11.66 11.63 -7.76
CA THR A 39 -10.65 12.39 -6.99
C THR A 39 -9.88 11.47 -6.02
N VAL A 40 -8.62 11.80 -5.74
CA VAL A 40 -7.76 11.08 -4.77
C VAL A 40 -8.44 10.90 -3.40
N ALA A 41 -9.26 11.87 -2.99
CA ALA A 41 -10.07 11.79 -1.77
C ALA A 41 -11.14 10.67 -1.78
N HIS A 42 -11.70 10.33 -2.95
CA HIS A 42 -12.63 9.21 -3.09
C HIS A 42 -11.90 7.87 -3.00
N SER A 43 -10.68 7.80 -3.55
CA SER A 43 -9.79 6.64 -3.43
C SER A 43 -9.36 6.37 -1.99
N LEU A 44 -9.06 7.42 -1.20
CA LEU A 44 -8.69 7.28 0.21
C LEU A 44 -9.88 6.94 1.12
N ARG A 45 -11.09 7.42 0.83
CA ARG A 45 -12.30 7.00 1.56
C ARG A 45 -12.64 5.52 1.36
N ARG A 46 -12.38 4.97 0.17
CA ARG A 46 -12.51 3.52 -0.07
C ARG A 46 -11.44 2.71 0.67
N PHE A 47 -10.30 3.33 1.00
CA PHE A 47 -9.23 2.77 1.85
C PHE A 47 -9.67 2.59 3.31
N GLN A 48 -10.44 3.56 3.87
CA GLN A 48 -10.98 3.47 5.23
C GLN A 48 -11.87 2.23 5.42
N SER A 49 -12.71 1.89 4.44
CA SER A 49 -13.64 0.75 4.54
C SER A 49 -12.96 -0.63 4.59
N MET A 50 -11.71 -0.76 4.10
CA MET A 50 -10.98 -2.03 4.12
C MET A 50 -10.20 -2.25 5.42
N HIS A 51 -10.03 -1.19 6.23
CA HIS A 51 -9.36 -1.24 7.53
C HIS A 51 -10.18 -2.02 8.59
N SER A 52 -11.51 -2.00 8.45
CA SER A 52 -12.48 -2.66 9.33
C SER A 52 -12.42 -4.20 9.29
N ASP A 53 -11.88 -4.79 8.21
CA ASP A 53 -11.82 -6.24 8.01
C ASP A 53 -10.46 -6.86 8.41
N GLY A 54 -9.60 -6.12 9.12
CA GLY A 54 -8.37 -6.67 9.73
C GLY A 54 -7.18 -6.92 8.78
N ARG A 55 -7.22 -6.42 7.54
CA ARG A 55 -6.14 -6.63 6.54
C ARG A 55 -5.11 -5.48 6.53
N GLN A 56 -4.49 -5.16 7.66
CA GLN A 56 -3.74 -3.90 7.84
C GLN A 56 -2.27 -3.87 7.32
N LEU A 57 -1.97 -4.51 6.18
CA LEU A 57 -0.61 -4.61 5.62
C LEU A 57 -0.48 -3.96 4.23
N TRP A 58 -1.34 -2.97 3.93
CA TRP A 58 -1.58 -2.50 2.56
C TRP A 58 -0.34 -1.91 1.84
N GLY A 59 0.62 -1.32 2.57
CA GLY A 59 1.87 -0.84 1.96
C GLY A 59 2.74 -1.94 1.38
N ASN A 60 2.73 -3.12 2.01
CA ASN A 60 3.50 -4.29 1.58
C ASN A 60 2.86 -4.94 0.35
N LEU A 61 1.54 -4.80 0.19
CA LEU A 61 0.83 -5.24 -1.01
C LEU A 61 1.24 -4.46 -2.25
N VAL A 62 1.58 -3.18 -2.13
CA VAL A 62 2.02 -2.37 -3.28
C VAL A 62 3.35 -2.91 -3.83
N HIS A 63 4.28 -3.31 -2.95
CA HIS A 63 5.52 -3.99 -3.33
C HIS A 63 5.25 -5.30 -4.07
N GLU A 64 4.46 -6.17 -3.46
CA GLU A 64 4.08 -7.47 -4.03
C GLU A 64 3.35 -7.36 -5.37
N VAL A 65 2.44 -6.41 -5.52
CA VAL A 65 1.72 -6.16 -6.78
C VAL A 65 2.67 -5.57 -7.82
N GLY A 66 3.56 -4.65 -7.43
CA GLY A 66 4.58 -4.09 -8.32
C GLY A 66 5.48 -5.18 -8.92
N LEU A 67 5.94 -6.11 -8.08
CA LEU A 67 6.72 -7.28 -8.51
C LEU A 67 5.94 -8.16 -9.47
N ARG A 68 4.74 -8.59 -9.08
CA ARG A 68 3.92 -9.48 -9.91
C ARG A 68 3.57 -8.84 -11.25
N ALA A 69 3.29 -7.54 -11.27
CA ALA A 69 2.98 -6.84 -12.50
C ALA A 69 4.15 -6.85 -13.50
N GLN A 70 5.38 -6.66 -13.02
CA GLN A 70 6.57 -6.69 -13.88
C GLN A 70 7.00 -8.11 -14.28
N ALA A 71 6.64 -9.12 -13.49
CA ALA A 71 6.87 -10.52 -13.82
C ALA A 71 5.79 -11.11 -14.76
N THR A 72 4.62 -10.50 -14.84
CA THR A 72 3.50 -11.00 -15.65
C THR A 72 3.63 -10.55 -17.10
N PRO A 73 3.51 -11.47 -18.08
CA PRO A 73 3.47 -11.14 -19.49
C PRO A 73 2.40 -10.06 -19.82
N PRO A 74 2.71 -9.05 -20.68
CA PRO A 74 1.80 -7.94 -20.96
C PRO A 74 0.43 -8.35 -21.54
N ASP A 75 0.38 -9.47 -22.28
CA ASP A 75 -0.83 -10.05 -22.86
C ASP A 75 -1.80 -10.55 -21.79
N LEU A 76 -1.29 -11.04 -20.65
CA LEU A 76 -2.12 -11.48 -19.52
C LEU A 76 -2.64 -10.32 -18.67
N LEU A 77 -1.95 -9.17 -18.70
CA LEU A 77 -2.41 -7.96 -18.02
C LEU A 77 -3.38 -7.12 -18.87
N HIS A 78 -3.36 -7.30 -20.20
CA HIS A 78 -4.20 -6.54 -21.11
C HIS A 78 -5.70 -6.60 -20.74
N PRO A 79 -6.44 -5.47 -20.77
CA PRO A 79 -6.03 -4.13 -21.23
C PRO A 79 -5.37 -3.24 -20.18
N VAL A 80 -4.94 -3.81 -19.04
CA VAL A 80 -4.37 -3.07 -17.91
C VAL A 80 -2.84 -3.09 -17.98
N CYS A 81 -2.21 -1.99 -17.55
CA CYS A 81 -0.75 -1.90 -17.42
C CYS A 81 -0.44 -1.18 -16.11
N VAL A 82 0.54 -1.69 -15.35
CA VAL A 82 0.98 -1.09 -14.10
C VAL A 82 2.05 -0.03 -14.35
N ARG A 83 1.68 1.25 -14.19
CA ARG A 83 2.57 2.39 -14.50
C ARG A 83 3.34 2.92 -13.28
N GLY A 84 2.77 2.76 -12.09
CA GLY A 84 3.41 3.17 -10.84
C GLY A 84 2.70 2.62 -9.61
N GLY A 85 3.36 2.70 -8.46
CA GLY A 85 2.83 2.31 -7.15
C GLY A 85 3.10 3.39 -6.09
N ILE A 86 2.13 3.63 -5.20
CA ILE A 86 2.29 4.55 -4.06
C ILE A 86 2.14 3.75 -2.78
N SER A 87 3.24 3.61 -2.04
CA SER A 87 3.28 3.01 -0.71
C SER A 87 3.20 4.13 0.32
N ILE A 88 2.06 4.26 1.01
CA ILE A 88 1.87 5.25 2.08
C ILE A 88 2.05 4.55 3.43
N HIS A 89 3.02 5.03 4.20
CA HIS A 89 3.47 4.49 5.48
C HIS A 89 3.57 2.94 5.46
N PRO A 90 4.45 2.37 4.60
CA PRO A 90 4.48 0.94 4.43
C PRO A 90 4.92 0.22 5.70
N GLY A 91 4.17 -0.82 6.07
CA GLY A 91 4.38 -1.62 7.27
C GLY A 91 5.56 -2.59 7.19
N TYR A 92 6.73 -2.12 6.76
CA TYR A 92 7.94 -2.93 6.74
C TYR A 92 8.57 -2.97 8.12
N VAL A 93 8.75 -4.17 8.66
CA VAL A 93 9.30 -4.41 10.00
C VAL A 93 10.13 -5.68 9.99
N ARG A 94 11.08 -5.77 10.91
CA ARG A 94 12.00 -6.90 11.04
C ARG A 94 12.05 -7.41 12.48
N SER A 95 12.85 -8.44 12.72
CA SER A 95 13.07 -8.96 14.07
C SER A 95 13.71 -7.92 15.00
N GLU A 96 14.73 -7.22 14.51
CA GLU A 96 15.43 -6.19 15.26
C GLU A 96 14.72 -4.83 15.19
N ARG A 97 14.45 -4.23 16.36
CA ARG A 97 13.83 -2.89 16.43
C ARG A 97 14.77 -1.81 15.90
N SER A 98 14.24 -0.99 15.01
CA SER A 98 14.84 0.28 14.59
C SER A 98 14.92 1.29 15.75
N GLN A 99 15.60 2.40 15.52
CA GLN A 99 15.76 3.46 16.52
C GLN A 99 14.42 4.19 16.75
N SER A 100 13.67 4.51 15.69
CA SER A 100 12.34 5.11 15.79
C SER A 100 11.35 4.25 16.61
N GLU A 101 11.43 2.92 16.47
CA GLU A 101 10.62 2.00 17.27
C GLU A 101 10.98 2.06 18.77
N LYS A 102 12.26 2.29 19.11
CA LYS A 102 12.73 2.40 20.50
C LYS A 102 12.41 3.74 21.13
N GLU A 103 12.33 4.81 20.33
CA GLU A 103 12.06 6.18 20.80
C GLU A 103 10.60 6.39 21.26
N HIS A 104 9.67 5.52 20.86
CA HIS A 104 8.24 5.56 21.21
C HIS A 104 7.64 6.98 21.07
N PRO A 105 7.52 7.51 19.84
CA PRO A 105 7.02 8.86 19.63
C PRO A 105 5.63 9.04 20.29
N PRO A 106 5.44 10.10 21.10
CA PRO A 106 4.24 10.28 21.93
C PRO A 106 2.92 10.41 21.14
N ASP A 107 2.99 10.68 19.83
CA ASP A 107 1.84 10.89 18.95
C ASP A 107 1.50 9.67 18.08
N SER A 108 1.95 8.46 18.46
CA SER A 108 1.67 7.21 17.73
C SER A 108 0.25 6.66 17.98
N ALA A 109 -0.74 7.53 18.18
CA ALA A 109 -2.10 7.14 18.58
C ALA A 109 -2.77 6.11 17.63
N LEU A 110 -2.35 6.05 16.36
CA LEU A 110 -2.86 5.13 15.35
C LEU A 110 -1.99 3.88 15.13
N LEU A 111 -0.78 3.81 15.68
CA LEU A 111 0.09 2.65 15.57
C LEU A 111 0.99 2.54 16.80
N THR A 112 0.83 1.46 17.58
CA THR A 112 1.68 1.16 18.74
C THR A 112 2.60 -0.02 18.46
N LEU A 113 3.67 -0.20 19.25
CA LEU A 113 4.54 -1.38 19.09
C LEU A 113 3.79 -2.69 19.32
N ASP A 114 2.87 -2.74 20.28
CA ASP A 114 2.02 -3.91 20.51
C ASP A 114 1.12 -4.21 19.30
N MET A 115 0.59 -3.18 18.64
CA MET A 115 -0.13 -3.35 17.37
C MET A 115 0.80 -3.90 16.27
N VAL A 116 1.99 -3.34 16.11
CA VAL A 116 3.00 -3.85 15.16
C VAL A 116 3.32 -5.33 15.43
N ASP A 117 3.51 -5.71 16.69
CA ASP A 117 3.77 -7.10 17.10
C ASP A 117 2.63 -8.03 16.77
N LYS A 118 1.40 -7.60 17.05
CA LYS A 118 0.19 -8.37 16.73
C LYS A 118 0.01 -8.49 15.22
N PHE A 119 0.19 -7.41 14.45
CA PHE A 119 0.08 -7.46 12.99
C PHE A 119 1.11 -8.39 12.39
N LEU A 120 2.34 -8.33 12.88
CA LEU A 120 3.38 -9.22 12.38
C LEU A 120 3.04 -10.69 12.66
N LYS A 121 2.61 -10.99 13.89
CA LYS A 121 2.20 -12.34 14.28
C LYS A 121 1.00 -12.86 13.46
N LEU A 122 0.06 -11.99 13.12
CA LEU A 122 -1.11 -12.34 12.30
C LEU A 122 -0.78 -12.43 10.81
N SER A 123 0.26 -11.74 10.35
CA SER A 123 0.69 -11.71 8.95
C SER A 123 1.54 -12.91 8.54
N ALA A 124 2.19 -13.56 9.50
CA ALA A 124 3.03 -14.71 9.26
C ALA A 124 2.17 -15.93 8.88
N PRO A 125 2.44 -16.59 7.73
CA PRO A 125 1.87 -17.90 7.42
C PRO A 125 2.09 -18.89 8.58
N GLU A 126 1.14 -19.82 8.77
CA GLU A 126 1.26 -20.86 9.80
C GLU A 126 2.60 -21.60 9.66
N GLY A 127 3.40 -21.58 10.74
CA GLY A 127 4.71 -22.24 10.78
C GLY A 127 5.92 -21.34 10.53
N ILE A 128 5.73 -20.06 10.18
CA ILE A 128 6.83 -19.10 10.06
C ILE A 128 7.11 -18.46 11.41
N SER A 129 8.29 -18.78 11.98
CA SER A 129 8.72 -18.34 13.30
C SER A 129 9.52 -17.03 13.28
N THR A 130 9.95 -16.56 12.10
CA THR A 130 10.82 -15.38 11.96
C THR A 130 10.02 -14.15 11.56
N ARG A 131 10.40 -13.03 12.18
CA ARG A 131 9.86 -11.69 11.90
C ARG A 131 10.42 -11.08 10.61
N ASP A 132 11.31 -11.81 9.93
CA ASP A 132 12.09 -11.40 8.77
C ASP A 132 11.56 -11.98 7.45
N HIS A 133 10.31 -12.44 7.45
CA HIS A 133 9.66 -12.93 6.24
C HIS A 133 9.68 -11.85 5.13
N PRO A 134 9.87 -12.21 3.84
CA PRO A 134 10.01 -11.22 2.76
C PRO A 134 8.86 -10.22 2.62
N ILE A 135 7.64 -10.63 2.99
CA ILE A 135 6.46 -9.74 2.99
C ILE A 135 6.60 -8.61 4.02
N THR A 136 7.24 -8.87 5.16
CA THR A 136 7.36 -7.91 6.27
C THR A 136 8.71 -7.21 6.22
N ASN A 137 9.77 -7.92 5.84
CA ASN A 137 11.11 -7.40 5.66
C ASN A 137 11.61 -7.65 4.22
N PRO A 138 11.15 -6.87 3.21
CA PRO A 138 11.55 -7.05 1.81
C PRO A 138 13.01 -6.68 1.52
N MET A 139 13.73 -6.17 2.52
CA MET A 139 15.16 -5.85 2.47
C MET A 139 16.00 -6.86 3.25
N GLY A 140 15.35 -7.83 3.89
CA GLY A 140 15.98 -8.80 4.77
C GLY A 140 16.72 -9.90 4.01
N PRO A 141 17.51 -10.71 4.73
CA PRO A 141 18.28 -11.81 4.13
C PRO A 141 17.41 -12.90 3.50
N ASP A 142 16.16 -13.05 3.96
CA ASP A 142 15.22 -14.03 3.44
C ASP A 142 14.52 -13.56 2.16
N ALA A 143 14.62 -12.27 1.81
CA ALA A 143 14.00 -11.67 0.62
C ALA A 143 14.94 -11.73 -0.59
N PRO A 144 14.39 -11.86 -1.82
CA PRO A 144 15.20 -11.73 -3.03
C PRO A 144 15.89 -10.35 -3.08
N PRO A 145 17.16 -10.26 -3.54
CA PRO A 145 17.84 -8.98 -3.62
C PRO A 145 17.08 -8.00 -4.51
N LEU A 146 16.78 -6.80 -3.99
CA LEU A 146 15.98 -5.80 -4.72
C LEU A 146 16.55 -5.48 -6.11
N LYS A 147 17.87 -5.51 -6.28
CA LYS A 147 18.57 -5.28 -7.57
C LYS A 147 18.20 -6.29 -8.67
N ASP A 148 17.77 -7.49 -8.29
CA ASP A 148 17.42 -8.57 -9.21
C ASP A 148 15.92 -8.56 -9.55
N LEU A 149 15.16 -7.71 -8.86
CA LEU A 149 13.72 -7.54 -9.05
C LEU A 149 13.44 -6.38 -10.02
N LYS A 150 12.20 -6.31 -10.51
CA LYS A 150 11.73 -5.21 -11.35
C LYS A 150 10.50 -4.60 -10.72
N PHE A 151 10.47 -3.28 -10.67
CA PHE A 151 9.34 -2.50 -10.17
C PHE A 151 8.88 -1.50 -11.23
N PRO A 152 7.61 -1.09 -11.22
CA PRO A 152 7.20 0.15 -11.87
C PRO A 152 7.80 1.35 -11.12
N ARG A 153 7.51 2.59 -11.56
CA ARG A 153 7.85 3.78 -10.75
C ARG A 153 7.21 3.65 -9.37
N MET A 154 7.91 4.01 -8.31
CA MET A 154 7.41 3.91 -6.93
C MET A 154 7.45 5.26 -6.21
N LEU A 155 6.43 5.56 -5.41
CA LEU A 155 6.44 6.65 -4.44
C LEU A 155 6.30 6.04 -3.05
N VAL A 156 7.24 6.34 -2.15
CA VAL A 156 7.17 5.98 -0.73
C VAL A 156 6.84 7.23 0.07
N ALA A 157 5.65 7.28 0.67
CA ALA A 157 5.23 8.37 1.53
C ALA A 157 5.43 7.99 3.00
N ILE A 158 6.15 8.84 3.73
CA ILE A 158 6.64 8.61 5.10
C ILE A 158 6.19 9.76 5.98
N ALA A 159 5.96 9.49 7.27
CA ALA A 159 5.66 10.50 8.27
C ALA A 159 6.85 10.69 9.23
N ASP A 160 7.22 11.93 9.52
CA ASP A 160 8.42 12.21 10.32
C ASP A 160 8.31 11.74 11.78
N ARG A 161 7.09 11.56 12.30
CA ARG A 161 6.84 11.04 13.65
C ARG A 161 6.23 9.63 13.62
N ASP A 162 6.44 8.90 12.52
CA ASP A 162 6.03 7.50 12.41
C ASP A 162 6.89 6.62 13.34
N LEU A 163 6.25 5.62 13.95
CA LEU A 163 6.90 4.63 14.80
C LEU A 163 7.89 3.77 14.01
N ILE A 164 7.54 3.44 12.76
CA ILE A 164 8.33 2.59 11.86
C ILE A 164 9.03 3.40 10.76
N ARG A 165 9.17 4.72 10.94
CA ARG A 165 9.78 5.62 9.95
C ARG A 165 11.13 5.13 9.45
N ASP A 166 11.97 4.62 10.34
CA ASP A 166 13.33 4.23 9.99
C ASP A 166 13.33 3.05 9.01
N THR A 167 12.48 2.03 9.21
CA THR A 167 12.37 0.89 8.29
C THR A 167 11.70 1.27 6.96
N GLU A 168 10.77 2.22 6.98
CA GLU A 168 10.20 2.80 5.75
C GLU A 168 11.26 3.54 4.91
N LEU A 169 12.13 4.30 5.59
CA LEU A 169 13.24 5.02 4.96
C LEU A 169 14.30 4.08 4.42
N GLU A 170 14.68 3.07 5.18
CA GLU A 170 15.60 2.02 4.74
C GLU A 170 15.09 1.33 3.47
N TYR A 171 13.78 1.07 3.37
CA TYR A 171 13.19 0.49 2.16
C TYR A 171 13.35 1.39 0.95
N TYR A 172 13.06 2.68 1.10
CA TYR A 172 13.29 3.65 0.05
C TYR A 172 14.76 3.69 -0.38
N GLU A 173 15.70 3.77 0.57
CA GLU A 173 17.13 3.83 0.27
C GLU A 173 17.65 2.52 -0.37
N ALA A 174 17.13 1.37 0.06
CA ALA A 174 17.47 0.08 -0.52
C ALA A 174 16.96 -0.04 -1.97
N MET A 175 15.72 0.39 -2.24
CA MET A 175 15.16 0.47 -3.59
C MET A 175 15.97 1.39 -4.50
N LYS A 176 16.34 2.57 -3.99
CA LYS A 176 17.14 3.55 -4.72
C LYS A 176 18.55 3.03 -5.01
N SER A 177 19.19 2.41 -4.03
CA SER A 177 20.53 1.81 -4.17
C SER A 177 20.53 0.62 -5.14
N ALA A 178 19.40 -0.09 -5.26
CA ALA A 178 19.19 -1.15 -6.24
C ALA A 178 18.93 -0.62 -7.67
N GLY A 179 18.87 0.70 -7.88
CA GLY A 179 18.69 1.33 -9.19
C GLY A 179 17.24 1.46 -9.65
N HIS A 180 16.27 1.31 -8.74
CA HIS A 180 14.85 1.50 -9.06
C HIS A 180 14.46 2.96 -9.16
N ASP A 181 13.47 3.25 -10.01
CA ASP A 181 12.83 4.57 -10.10
C ASP A 181 11.88 4.75 -8.91
N VAL A 182 12.40 5.31 -7.82
CA VAL A 182 11.69 5.52 -6.56
C VAL A 182 11.82 6.96 -6.09
N GLU A 183 10.69 7.56 -5.71
CA GLU A 183 10.57 8.87 -5.10
C GLU A 183 10.17 8.71 -3.62
N VAL A 184 10.58 9.65 -2.77
CA VAL A 184 10.14 9.72 -1.37
C VAL A 184 9.39 11.01 -1.12
N PHE A 185 8.27 10.92 -0.41
CA PHE A 185 7.54 12.07 0.13
C PHE A 185 7.54 11.99 1.65
N ARG A 186 7.87 13.10 2.33
CA ARG A 186 7.90 13.18 3.78
C ARG A 186 6.85 14.17 4.29
N SER A 187 6.06 13.74 5.26
CA SER A 187 5.06 14.56 5.96
C SER A 187 5.64 15.03 7.29
N GLU A 188 5.63 16.33 7.51
CA GLU A 188 6.33 16.96 8.62
C GLU A 188 5.47 16.97 9.90
N ASN A 189 6.07 16.60 11.04
CA ASN A 189 5.45 16.69 12.36
C ASN A 189 4.10 15.95 12.53
N VAL A 190 3.86 14.90 11.74
CA VAL A 190 2.68 14.03 11.83
C VAL A 190 3.09 12.58 12.04
N GLY A 191 2.21 11.78 12.64
CA GLY A 191 2.44 10.37 12.94
C GLY A 191 1.88 9.41 11.88
N HIS A 192 2.02 8.11 12.12
CA HIS A 192 1.54 7.06 11.24
C HIS A 192 0.05 7.25 10.89
N SER A 193 -0.28 7.12 9.61
CA SER A 193 -1.65 7.17 9.08
C SER A 193 -2.48 8.40 9.49
N PHE A 194 -1.83 9.55 9.74
CA PHE A 194 -2.48 10.79 10.19
C PHE A 194 -3.70 11.23 9.35
N TYR A 195 -3.69 10.94 8.03
CA TYR A 195 -4.77 11.25 7.10
C TYR A 195 -6.06 10.45 7.33
N LEU A 196 -6.07 9.49 8.26
CA LEU A 196 -7.28 8.78 8.69
C LEU A 196 -7.96 9.44 9.89
N ASN A 197 -7.29 10.36 10.60
CA ASN A 197 -7.83 11.02 11.77
C ASN A 197 -8.62 12.28 11.37
N GLU A 198 -9.91 12.10 11.04
CA GLU A 198 -10.79 13.20 10.59
C GLU A 198 -10.89 14.34 11.61
N ILE A 199 -10.85 14.01 12.90
CA ILE A 199 -10.86 15.01 13.97
C ILE A 199 -9.56 15.83 13.91
N ALA A 200 -8.40 15.19 13.83
CA ALA A 200 -7.13 15.90 13.70
C ALA A 200 -7.06 16.72 12.40
N ILE A 201 -7.54 16.21 11.27
CA ILE A 201 -7.63 16.98 10.01
C ILE A 201 -8.49 18.23 10.19
N LYS A 202 -9.55 18.17 11.00
CA LYS A 202 -10.45 19.31 11.21
C LYS A 202 -9.90 20.34 12.18
N TYR A 203 -9.19 19.91 13.22
CA TYR A 203 -8.83 20.77 14.36
C TYR A 203 -7.33 21.06 14.50
N ASP A 204 -6.44 20.27 13.90
CA ASP A 204 -5.00 20.54 13.83
C ASP A 204 -4.60 21.07 12.44
N PRO A 205 -4.21 22.35 12.32
CA PRO A 205 -3.77 22.94 11.06
C PRO A 205 -2.60 22.21 10.40
N ASN A 206 -1.69 21.62 11.18
CA ASN A 206 -0.55 20.89 10.62
C ASN A 206 -1.03 19.60 9.94
N THR A 207 -1.82 18.78 10.64
CA THR A 207 -2.42 17.57 10.07
C THR A 207 -3.22 17.87 8.79
N ALA A 208 -4.01 18.95 8.76
CA ALA A 208 -4.76 19.36 7.57
C ALA A 208 -3.84 19.73 6.38
N LYS A 209 -2.79 20.51 6.65
CA LYS A 209 -1.79 20.94 5.67
C LYS A 209 -1.03 19.73 5.10
N GLU A 210 -0.51 18.86 5.96
CA GLU A 210 0.27 17.70 5.54
C GLU A 210 -0.61 16.67 4.81
N THR A 211 -1.89 16.56 5.16
CA THR A 211 -2.86 15.74 4.40
C THR A 211 -3.00 16.28 2.98
N SER A 212 -3.15 17.59 2.85
CA SER A 212 -3.25 18.25 1.55
C SER A 212 -1.96 18.08 0.73
N ARG A 213 -0.77 18.18 1.35
CA ARG A 213 0.52 17.96 0.68
C ARG A 213 0.67 16.52 0.20
N LEU A 214 0.31 15.53 1.02
CA LEU A 214 0.33 14.11 0.65
C LEU A 214 -0.56 13.85 -0.57
N LEU A 215 -1.78 14.38 -0.57
CA LEU A 215 -2.70 14.26 -1.70
C LEU A 215 -2.13 14.86 -2.99
N GLN A 216 -1.53 16.05 -2.90
CA GLN A 216 -0.92 16.72 -4.03
C GLN A 216 0.33 15.99 -4.54
N ALA A 217 1.14 15.42 -3.66
CA ALA A 217 2.29 14.61 -4.03
C ALA A 217 1.85 13.34 -4.76
N ALA A 218 0.83 12.66 -4.25
CA ALA A 218 0.24 11.50 -4.91
C ALA A 218 -0.32 11.85 -6.30
N ASP A 219 -1.03 12.97 -6.45
CA ASP A 219 -1.55 13.39 -7.76
C ASP A 219 -0.41 13.71 -8.74
N ARG A 220 0.62 14.47 -8.32
CA ARG A 220 1.79 14.75 -9.17
C ARG A 220 2.50 13.48 -9.62
N PHE A 221 2.69 12.54 -8.71
CA PHE A 221 3.30 11.24 -9.04
C PHE A 221 2.44 10.43 -10.02
N ILE A 222 1.13 10.42 -9.83
CA ILE A 222 0.22 9.76 -10.78
C ILE A 222 0.35 10.41 -12.17
N GLN A 223 0.42 11.74 -12.26
CA GLN A 223 0.61 12.40 -13.56
C GLN A 223 1.97 12.10 -14.19
N SER A 224 3.04 11.99 -13.40
CA SER A 224 4.39 11.68 -13.93
C SER A 224 4.54 10.25 -14.44
N CYS A 225 3.62 9.35 -14.07
CA CYS A 225 3.59 7.98 -14.58
C CYS A 225 3.04 7.86 -16.00
N PHE A 226 2.41 8.90 -16.56
CA PHE A 226 1.78 8.90 -17.88
C PHE A 226 2.56 9.70 -18.92
#